data_AF-A0A834EHH2-F1
#
_entry.id   AF-A0A834EHH2-F1
#
_cell.length_a   1.000
_cell.length_b   1.000
_cell.length_c   1.000
_cell.angle_alpha   90.00
_cell.angle_beta   90.00
_cell.angle_gamma   90.00
#
_symmetry.space_group_name_H-M   'P 1'
#
loop_
_entity.id
_entity.type
_entity.pdbx_description
1 polymer ?
#
loop_
_entity_poly.entity_id
_entity_poly.type
_entity_poly.pdbx_seq_one_letter_code
_entity_poly.pdbx_strand_id
1 'polypeptide(L)'
;MAVTTEGARRKERVLCLFDVDGTLTPARQKIDPEVAAFLQKLRSRVQIGVVGGSDYSKIAEQLGEGDEVIEKFDYVFAENGTVQYKHGRLLSKQTIQNHLGEELLQDLINFCLRYMALLRLPKKR
;
A
#
# COMPACT_ATOMS: atom_id res chain seq x y z
N MET A 1 -44.62 7.70 -19.10
CA MET A 1 -43.51 6.77 -19.38
C MET A 1 -42.62 6.73 -18.16
N ALA A 2 -42.66 5.63 -17.41
CA ALA A 2 -41.80 5.45 -16.25
C ALA A 2 -40.39 5.13 -16.75
N VAL A 3 -39.46 6.06 -16.53
CA VAL A 3 -38.03 5.81 -16.72
C VAL A 3 -37.63 4.89 -15.57
N THR A 4 -37.46 3.61 -15.88
CA THR A 4 -36.93 2.63 -14.94
C THR A 4 -35.51 3.04 -14.58
N THR A 5 -35.32 3.40 -13.33
CA THR A 5 -34.03 3.59 -12.69
C THR A 5 -33.17 2.35 -12.93
N GLU A 6 -32.04 2.57 -13.59
CA GLU A 6 -31.01 1.56 -13.82
C GLU A 6 -30.59 0.99 -12.45
N GLY A 7 -31.03 -0.23 -12.16
CA GLY A 7 -30.81 -0.87 -10.88
C GLY A 7 -29.31 -0.91 -10.59
N ALA A 8 -28.91 -0.38 -9.43
CA ALA A 8 -27.54 -0.42 -8.94
C ALA A 8 -27.06 -1.88 -8.96
N ARG A 9 -26.27 -2.24 -9.98
CA ARG A 9 -25.67 -3.56 -10.14
C ARG A 9 -24.81 -3.78 -8.90
N ARG A 10 -25.23 -4.71 -8.03
CA ARG A 10 -24.47 -5.07 -6.84
C ARG A 10 -23.06 -5.40 -7.29
N LYS A 11 -22.05 -4.60 -6.90
CA LYS A 11 -20.64 -4.94 -7.14
C LYS A 11 -20.47 -6.38 -6.66
N GLU A 12 -20.10 -7.28 -7.56
CA GLU A 12 -19.75 -8.63 -7.17
C GLU A 12 -18.69 -8.52 -6.08
N ARG A 13 -18.70 -9.42 -5.08
CA ARG A 13 -17.76 -9.38 -3.94
C ARG A 13 -16.37 -9.85 -4.39
N VAL A 14 -15.82 -9.15 -5.38
CA VAL A 14 -14.55 -9.41 -6.04
C VAL A 14 -13.65 -8.22 -5.75
N LEU A 15 -12.43 -8.53 -5.34
CA LEU A 15 -11.36 -7.57 -5.11
C LEU A 15 -10.21 -7.89 -6.07
N CYS A 16 -9.83 -6.92 -6.89
CA CYS A 16 -8.55 -6.95 -7.58
C CYS A 16 -7.52 -6.22 -6.71
N LEU A 17 -6.53 -6.96 -6.20
CA LEU A 17 -5.45 -6.43 -5.40
C LEU A 17 -4.18 -6.41 -6.25
N PHE A 18 -3.58 -5.24 -6.40
CA PHE A 18 -2.41 -5.03 -7.25
C PHE A 18 -1.19 -4.71 -6.42
N ASP A 19 -0.04 -5.25 -6.81
CA ASP A 19 1.25 -4.67 -6.43
C ASP A 19 1.41 -3.29 -7.10
N VAL A 20 2.36 -2.47 -6.63
CA VAL A 20 2.61 -1.12 -7.15
C VAL A 20 3.73 -1.12 -8.19
N ASP A 21 4.97 -1.28 -7.75
CA ASP A 21 6.17 -1.15 -8.58
C ASP A 21 6.31 -2.31 -9.57
N GLY A 22 6.39 -2.01 -10.86
CA GLY A 22 6.48 -3.00 -11.93
C GLY A 22 5.14 -3.64 -12.31
N THR A 23 4.07 -3.37 -11.56
CA THR A 23 2.71 -3.87 -11.84
C THR A 23 1.80 -2.75 -12.34
N LEU A 24 1.66 -1.66 -11.59
CA LEU A 24 0.85 -0.50 -11.97
C LEU A 24 1.68 0.67 -12.48
N THR A 25 2.92 0.78 -12.02
CA THR A 25 3.84 1.86 -12.38
C THR A 25 5.22 1.29 -12.72
N PRO A 26 6.05 1.98 -13.52
CA PRO A 26 7.47 1.72 -13.51
C PRO A 26 8.02 1.95 -12.09
N ALA A 27 9.05 1.19 -11.70
CA ALA A 27 9.56 1.22 -10.32
C ALA A 27 9.89 2.66 -9.84
N ARG A 28 9.26 3.07 -8.73
CA ARG A 28 9.36 4.40 -8.11
C ARG A 28 8.96 5.58 -9.01
N GLN A 29 8.20 5.34 -10.07
CA GLN A 29 7.67 6.39 -10.95
C GLN A 29 6.16 6.55 -10.79
N LYS A 30 5.64 7.68 -11.29
CA LYS A 30 4.20 7.95 -11.35
C LYS A 30 3.48 7.01 -12.30
N ILE A 31 2.22 6.73 -11.97
CA ILE A 31 1.31 5.95 -12.81
C ILE A 31 1.04 6.66 -14.14
N ASP A 32 0.96 5.87 -15.21
CA ASP A 32 0.52 6.35 -16.51
C ASP A 32 -0.96 6.76 -16.43
N PRO A 33 -1.35 7.95 -16.94
CA PRO A 33 -2.75 8.39 -16.97
C PRO A 33 -3.72 7.38 -17.59
N GLU A 34 -3.31 6.62 -18.61
CA GLU A 34 -4.14 5.59 -19.24
C GLU A 34 -4.43 4.43 -18.30
N VAL A 35 -3.42 3.98 -17.55
CA VAL A 35 -3.55 2.91 -16.54
C VAL A 35 -4.44 3.40 -15.39
N ALA A 36 -4.24 4.62 -14.92
CA ALA A 36 -5.07 5.22 -13.87
C ALA A 36 -6.54 5.30 -14.29
N ALA A 37 -6.82 5.77 -15.51
CA ALA A 37 -8.18 5.83 -16.06
C ALA A 37 -8.80 4.43 -16.19
N PHE A 38 -8.02 3.44 -16.62
CA PHE A 38 -8.46 2.05 -16.71
C PHE A 38 -8.86 1.48 -15.34
N LEU A 39 -8.06 1.73 -14.29
CA LEU A 39 -8.37 1.27 -12.94
C LEU A 39 -9.67 1.87 -12.42
N GLN A 40 -9.94 3.15 -12.68
CA GLN A 40 -11.23 3.78 -12.31
C GLN A 40 -12.41 3.15 -13.07
N LYS A 41 -12.22 2.82 -14.35
CA LYS A 41 -13.23 2.08 -15.13
C LYS A 41 -13.44 0.67 -14.56
N LEU A 42 -12.38 -0.03 -14.17
CA LEU A 42 -12.44 -1.36 -13.54
C LEU A 42 -13.18 -1.32 -12.20
N ARG A 43 -12.98 -0.26 -11.40
CA ARG A 43 -13.64 -0.02 -10.12
C ARG A 43 -15.16 0.08 -10.21
N SER A 44 -15.72 0.36 -11.38
CA SER A 44 -17.18 0.31 -11.60
C SER A 44 -17.76 -1.11 -11.53
N ARG A 45 -16.93 -2.14 -11.73
CA ARG A 45 -17.34 -3.56 -11.76
C ARG A 45 -16.92 -4.34 -10.52
N VAL A 46 -15.72 -4.08 -10.02
CA VAL A 46 -15.11 -4.78 -8.87
C VAL A 46 -14.57 -3.77 -7.86
N GLN A 47 -14.22 -4.22 -6.66
CA GLN A 47 -13.40 -3.41 -5.77
C GLN A 47 -11.94 -3.48 -6.22
N ILE A 48 -11.21 -2.38 -6.07
CA ILE A 48 -9.77 -2.35 -6.37
C ILE A 48 -8.98 -1.93 -5.13
N GLY A 49 -7.79 -2.50 -4.97
CA GLY A 49 -6.86 -2.09 -3.94
C GLY A 49 -5.41 -2.25 -4.38
N VAL A 50 -4.52 -1.61 -3.66
CA VAL A 50 -3.07 -1.71 -3.87
C VAL A 50 -2.38 -2.22 -2.63
N VAL A 51 -1.31 -2.98 -2.81
CA VAL A 51 -0.39 -3.41 -1.76
C VAL A 51 1.04 -3.14 -2.20
N GLY A 52 1.86 -2.59 -1.31
CA GLY A 52 3.27 -2.35 -1.60
C GLY A 52 4.12 -2.37 -0.34
N GLY A 53 5.40 -2.72 -0.49
CA GLY A 53 6.37 -2.72 0.62
C GLY A 53 6.81 -1.32 1.05
N SER A 54 6.57 -0.31 0.20
CA SER A 54 6.86 1.08 0.50
C SER A 54 5.92 1.67 1.56
N ASP A 55 6.37 2.74 2.21
CA ASP A 55 5.51 3.56 3.06
C ASP A 55 4.36 4.21 2.26
N TYR A 56 3.35 4.69 2.97
CA TYR A 56 2.17 5.30 2.37
C TYR A 56 2.52 6.51 1.47
N SER A 57 3.43 7.37 1.91
CA SER A 57 3.79 8.59 1.18
C SER A 57 4.35 8.30 -0.20
N LYS A 58 5.21 7.27 -0.32
CA LYS A 58 5.72 6.81 -1.62
C LYS A 58 4.62 6.25 -2.52
N ILE A 59 3.73 5.42 -1.98
CA ILE A 59 2.60 4.88 -2.74
C ILE A 59 1.68 6.02 -3.23
N ALA A 60 1.44 7.02 -2.37
CA ALA A 60 0.64 8.19 -2.69
C ALA A 60 1.25 9.04 -3.80
N GLU A 61 2.57 9.29 -3.75
CA GLU A 61 3.31 9.99 -4.80
C GLU A 61 3.21 9.31 -6.17
N GLN A 62 3.23 7.97 -6.19
CA GLN A 62 3.16 7.20 -7.42
C GLN A 62 1.75 7.14 -8.03
N LEU A 63 0.71 7.08 -7.18
CA LEU A 63 -0.66 6.77 -7.62
C LEU A 63 -1.62 7.99 -7.59
N GLY A 64 -1.14 9.16 -7.20
CA GLY A 64 -1.93 10.38 -7.19
C GLY A 64 -1.15 11.61 -6.75
N GLU A 65 -1.90 12.66 -6.40
CA GLU A 65 -1.36 13.86 -5.76
C GLU A 65 -1.90 13.95 -4.34
N GLY A 66 -1.03 14.23 -3.36
CA GLY A 66 -1.42 14.26 -1.95
C GLY A 66 -2.08 12.96 -1.49
N ASP A 67 -3.28 13.05 -0.92
CA ASP A 67 -4.03 11.91 -0.39
C ASP A 67 -5.06 11.31 -1.37
N GLU A 68 -5.00 11.66 -2.66
CA GLU A 68 -5.97 11.14 -3.64
C GLU A 68 -5.97 9.60 -3.75
N VAL A 69 -4.88 8.93 -3.40
CA VAL A 69 -4.76 7.46 -3.51
C VAL A 69 -5.82 6.72 -2.69
N ILE A 70 -6.16 7.22 -1.49
CA ILE A 70 -7.16 6.58 -0.61
C ILE A 70 -8.59 6.81 -1.07
N GLU A 71 -8.81 7.77 -1.97
CA GLU A 71 -10.09 8.02 -2.63
C GLU A 71 -10.21 7.23 -3.93
N LYS A 72 -9.11 7.09 -4.68
CA LYS A 72 -9.03 6.37 -5.97
C LYS A 72 -9.14 4.85 -5.82
N PHE A 73 -8.69 4.29 -4.70
CA PHE A 73 -8.74 2.86 -4.41
C PHE A 73 -9.67 2.55 -3.23
N ASP A 74 -10.33 1.39 -3.25
CA ASP A 74 -11.17 0.96 -2.13
C ASP A 74 -10.32 0.50 -0.94
N TYR A 75 -9.10 0.01 -1.20
CA TYR A 75 -8.12 -0.40 -0.19
C TYR A 75 -6.71 0.06 -0.57
N VAL A 76 -5.95 0.55 0.40
CA VAL A 76 -4.52 0.86 0.25
C VAL A 76 -3.76 0.19 1.39
N PHE A 77 -2.86 -0.72 1.05
CA PHE A 77 -2.03 -1.48 1.98
C PHE A 77 -0.56 -1.06 1.81
N ALA A 78 -0.11 -0.12 2.63
CA ALA A 78 1.29 0.28 2.68
C ALA A 78 2.08 -0.61 3.64
N GLU A 79 3.41 -0.68 3.48
CA GLU A 79 4.31 -1.49 4.29
C GLU A 79 3.83 -2.97 4.36
N ASN A 80 3.45 -3.53 3.21
CA ASN A 80 2.85 -4.87 3.07
C ASN A 80 1.56 -5.07 3.88
N GLY A 81 0.82 -3.99 4.15
CA GLY A 81 -0.47 -4.00 4.85
C GLY A 81 -0.39 -3.84 6.35
N THR A 82 0.79 -3.57 6.93
CA THR A 82 0.89 -3.14 8.34
C THR A 82 0.24 -1.77 8.54
N VAL A 83 0.15 -0.96 7.49
CA VAL A 83 -0.64 0.28 7.41
C VAL A 83 -1.75 0.08 6.39
N GLN A 84 -3.01 0.20 6.84
CA GLN A 84 -4.17 -0.08 6.00
C GLN A 84 -5.15 1.09 5.95
N TYR A 85 -5.53 1.48 4.74
CA TYR A 85 -6.70 2.32 4.48
C TYR A 85 -7.79 1.51 3.80
N LYS A 86 -9.04 1.78 4.19
CA LYS A 86 -10.23 1.15 3.63
C LYS A 86 -11.29 2.22 3.43
N HIS A 87 -11.72 2.43 2.18
CA HIS A 87 -12.68 3.46 1.77
C HIS A 87 -12.32 4.84 2.35
N GLY A 88 -11.11 5.32 2.11
CA GLY A 88 -10.63 6.62 2.60
C GLY A 88 -10.27 6.66 4.10
N ARG A 89 -10.56 5.62 4.89
CA ARG A 89 -10.33 5.63 6.34
C ARG A 89 -9.14 4.77 6.73
N LEU A 90 -8.23 5.32 7.54
CA LEU A 90 -7.19 4.54 8.22
C LEU A 90 -7.84 3.50 9.15
N LEU A 91 -7.56 2.23 8.91
CA LEU A 91 -8.14 1.11 9.64
C LEU A 91 -7.23 0.61 10.75
N SER A 92 -5.95 0.41 10.43
CA SER A 92 -4.97 -0.12 11.37
C SER A 92 -3.56 0.33 11.02
N LYS A 93 -2.73 0.38 12.06
CA LYS A 93 -1.28 0.52 11.98
C LYS A 93 -0.65 -0.43 12.98
N GLN A 94 0.08 -1.44 12.50
CA GLN A 94 0.79 -2.39 13.35
C GLN A 94 2.28 -2.02 13.40
N THR A 95 2.82 -1.88 14.61
CA THR A 95 4.26 -1.68 14.81
C THR A 95 4.94 -3.00 15.19
N ILE A 96 6.21 -3.16 14.82
CA ILE A 96 6.97 -4.37 15.14
C ILE A 96 7.15 -4.55 16.66
N GLN A 97 7.32 -3.45 17.40
CA GLN A 97 7.41 -3.46 18.86
C GLN A 97 6.13 -4.01 19.52
N ASN A 98 4.93 -3.65 19.01
CA ASN A 98 3.68 -4.15 19.56
C ASN A 98 3.45 -5.62 19.23
N HIS A 99 4.08 -6.13 18.16
CA HIS A 99 3.96 -7.53 17.76
C HIS A 99 4.96 -8.43 18.49
N LEU A 100 6.23 -8.01 18.57
CA LEU A 100 7.32 -8.82 19.14
C LEU A 100 7.55 -8.56 20.64
N GLY A 101 7.10 -7.42 21.15
CA GLY A 101 7.43 -6.95 22.49
C GLY A 101 8.80 -6.28 22.56
N GLU A 102 8.99 -5.46 23.60
CA GLU A 102 10.18 -4.64 23.77
C GLU A 102 11.44 -5.49 24.02
N GLU A 103 11.35 -6.51 24.87
CA GLU A 103 12.50 -7.36 25.23
C GLU A 103 13.13 -8.05 24.01
N LEU A 104 12.30 -8.74 23.21
CA LEU A 104 12.80 -9.43 22.01
C LEU A 104 13.31 -8.46 20.94
N LEU A 105 12.65 -7.31 20.79
CA LEU A 105 13.10 -6.28 19.86
C LEU A 105 14.44 -5.69 20.29
N GLN A 106 14.64 -5.44 21.59
CA GLN A 106 15.92 -4.98 22.12
C GLN A 106 17.01 -6.05 21.98
N ASP A 107 16.71 -7.32 22.19
CA ASP A 107 17.67 -8.42 21.97
C ASP A 107 18.18 -8.44 20.53
N LEU A 108 17.27 -8.31 19.55
CA LEU A 108 17.62 -8.22 18.14
C LEU A 108 18.47 -6.96 17.84
N ILE A 109 18.07 -5.80 18.34
CA ILE A 109 18.80 -4.54 18.15
C ILE A 109 20.21 -4.66 18.74
N ASN A 110 20.33 -5.13 19.98
CA ASN A 110 21.60 -5.31 20.68
C ASN A 110 22.51 -6.31 19.96
N PHE A 111 21.95 -7.41 19.44
CA PHE A 111 22.70 -8.36 18.63
C PHE A 111 23.27 -7.70 17.37
N CYS A 112 22.45 -6.99 16.59
CA CYS A 112 22.87 -6.29 15.38
C CYS A 112 23.94 -5.23 15.66
N LEU A 113 23.75 -4.41 16.71
CA LEU A 113 24.71 -3.36 17.11
C LEU A 113 26.07 -3.95 17.50
N ARG A 114 26.07 -5.02 18.31
CA ARG A 114 27.30 -5.72 18.70
C ARG A 114 28.01 -6.31 17.47
N TYR A 115 27.26 -6.96 16.58
CA TYR A 115 27.81 -7.53 15.35
C TYR A 115 28.47 -6.45 14.47
N MET A 116 27.79 -5.32 14.24
CA MET A 116 28.33 -4.21 13.46
C MET A 116 29.58 -3.58 14.09
N ALA A 117 29.63 -3.45 15.42
CA ALA A 117 30.79 -2.90 16.13
C ALA A 117 32.04 -3.78 15.98
N LEU A 118 31.86 -5.11 15.94
CA LEU A 118 32.94 -6.08 15.77
C LEU A 118 33.33 -6.31 14.30
N LEU A 119 32.53 -5.81 13.35
CA LEU A 119 32.74 -6.04 11.93
C LEU A 119 34.03 -5.37 11.43
N ARG A 120 34.92 -6.15 10.82
CA ARG A 120 36.10 -5.64 10.11
C ARG A 120 35.76 -5.46 8.64
N LEU A 121 35.43 -4.23 8.25
CA LEU A 121 35.19 -3.89 6.85
C LEU A 121 36.50 -3.88 6.04
N PRO A 122 36.50 -4.35 4.78
CA PRO A 122 37.64 -4.26 3.88
C PRO A 122 38.10 -2.80 3.65
N LYS A 123 37.16 -1.85 3.70
CA LYS A 123 37.40 -0.41 3.73
C LYS A 123 36.43 0.23 4.71
N LYS A 124 36.94 0.92 5.75
CA LYS A 124 36.18 1.83 6.60
C LYS A 124 36.41 3.24 6.07
N ARG A 125 35.38 3.90 5.55
CA ARG A 125 35.41 5.27 5.00
C ARG A 125 34.10 5.94 5.32
#